data_AF-A0A848HHN2-F1
#
_entry.id   AF-A0A848HHN2-F1
#
_cell.length_a   1.000
_cell.length_b   1.000
_cell.length_c   1.000
_cell.angle_alpha   90.00
_cell.angle_beta   90.00
_cell.angle_gamma   90.00
#
_symmetry.space_group_name_H-M   'P 1'
#
loop_
_entity.id
_entity.type
_entity.pdbx_description
1 polymer ?
#
loop_
_entity_poly.entity_id
_entity_poly.type
_entity_poly.pdbx_seq_one_letter_code
_entity_poly.pdbx_strand_id
1 'polypeptide(L)'
;MQPVLYADGETQVRPGDHIEYRTALTLWQRKAGRVSYVPGVSQLNAEMEFAGLAWVGIASMDGKFRGVLVDPATRRLKKSVRFVARTDGTNYGQPDDMPTTQW
;
A
#
# COMPACT_ATOMS: atom_id res chain seq x y z
N MET A 1 4.20 17.33 -4.66
CA MET A 1 4.02 16.54 -3.42
C MET A 1 5.28 15.76 -3.14
N GLN A 2 5.67 15.59 -1.87
CA GLN A 2 6.81 14.76 -1.49
C GLN A 2 6.46 13.26 -1.60
N PRO A 3 7.40 12.41 -2.05
CA PRO A 3 7.17 10.97 -2.19
C PRO A 3 6.86 10.31 -0.84
N VAL A 4 6.04 9.26 -0.87
CA VAL A 4 5.86 8.37 0.30
C VAL A 4 6.98 7.35 0.31
N LEU A 5 7.59 7.14 1.48
CA LEU A 5 8.74 6.25 1.65
C LEU A 5 8.38 5.07 2.58
N TYR A 6 9.08 3.95 2.42
CA TYR A 6 9.08 2.90 3.44
C TYR A 6 9.82 3.37 4.69
N ALA A 7 9.80 2.53 5.73
CA ALA A 7 10.37 2.87 7.03
C ALA A 7 11.90 3.04 7.03
N ASP A 8 12.60 2.56 5.99
CA ASP A 8 14.03 2.78 5.78
C ASP A 8 14.36 4.24 5.46
N GLY A 9 13.38 5.02 4.97
CA GLY A 9 13.58 6.41 4.56
C GLY A 9 14.30 6.56 3.23
N GLU A 10 14.51 5.47 2.48
CA GLU A 10 15.22 5.46 1.20
C GLU A 10 14.34 4.90 0.08
N THR A 11 13.62 3.81 0.35
CA THR A 11 12.80 3.15 -0.66
C THR A 11 11.49 3.90 -0.85
N GLN A 12 11.28 4.46 -2.04
CA GLN A 12 10.00 5.07 -2.41
C GLN A 12 8.92 4.00 -2.63
N VAL A 13 7.75 4.23 -2.06
CA VAL A 13 6.56 3.39 -2.28
C VAL A 13 5.99 3.64 -3.67
N ARG A 14 5.72 2.57 -4.43
CA ARG A 14 5.10 2.64 -5.76
C ARG A 14 3.91 1.68 -5.87
N PRO A 15 2.91 2.01 -6.68
CA PRO A 15 1.89 1.05 -7.07
C PRO A 15 2.52 -0.22 -7.65
N GLY A 16 1.98 -1.38 -7.27
CA GLY A 16 2.47 -2.70 -7.68
C GLY A 16 3.55 -3.30 -6.78
N ASP A 17 4.12 -2.55 -5.83
CA ASP A 17 5.14 -3.09 -4.92
C ASP A 17 4.62 -4.29 -4.13
N HIS A 18 5.40 -5.37 -4.11
CA HIS A 18 5.20 -6.50 -3.23
C HIS A 18 5.69 -6.15 -1.84
N ILE A 19 4.82 -6.37 -0.87
CA ILE A 19 5.09 -6.02 0.52
C ILE A 19 4.68 -7.14 1.46
N GLU A 20 5.29 -7.10 2.64
CA GLU A 20 4.82 -7.81 3.81
C GLU A 20 4.34 -6.83 4.85
N TYR A 21 3.27 -7.17 5.56
CA TYR A 21 2.79 -6.36 6.66
C TYR A 21 2.27 -7.16 7.84
N ARG A 22 2.26 -6.53 9.02
CA ARG A 22 1.63 -7.04 10.23
C ARG A 22 0.40 -6.24 10.60
N THR A 23 -0.62 -6.91 11.11
CA THR A 23 -1.76 -6.25 11.73
C THR A 23 -1.63 -6.29 13.25
N ALA A 24 -2.34 -5.42 13.97
CA ALA A 24 -2.35 -5.42 15.43
C ALA A 24 -2.78 -6.78 16.03
N LEU A 25 -3.65 -7.51 15.33
CA LEU A 25 -4.13 -8.83 15.74
C LEU A 25 -3.13 -9.98 15.43
N THR A 26 -2.11 -9.73 14.62
CA THR A 26 -1.15 -10.76 14.19
C THR A 26 0.28 -10.28 14.45
N LEU A 27 0.69 -10.30 15.73
CA LEU A 27 2.01 -9.81 16.16
C LEU A 27 3.18 -10.66 15.62
N TRP A 28 2.94 -11.94 15.32
CA TRP A 28 3.99 -12.85 14.83
C TRP A 28 3.91 -13.15 13.33
N GLN A 29 2.72 -13.15 12.73
CA GLN A 29 2.55 -13.52 11.32
C GLN A 29 2.64 -12.29 10.42
N ARG A 30 3.48 -12.36 9.38
CA ARG A 30 3.48 -11.39 8.28
C ARG A 30 2.54 -11.87 7.18
N LYS A 31 1.79 -10.94 6.62
CA LYS A 31 0.90 -11.17 5.48
C LYS A 31 1.51 -10.52 4.24
N ALA A 32 1.44 -11.24 3.12
CA ALA A 32 1.78 -10.67 1.82
C ALA A 32 0.66 -9.75 1.33
N GLY A 33 1.05 -8.72 0.58
CA GLY A 33 0.12 -7.85 -0.12
C GLY A 33 0.83 -7.10 -1.25
N ARG A 34 0.04 -6.33 -1.99
CA ARG A 34 0.53 -5.44 -3.04
C ARG A 34 0.04 -4.03 -2.80
N VAL A 35 0.87 -3.04 -3.10
CA VAL A 35 0.46 -1.64 -3.07
C VAL A 35 -0.46 -1.37 -4.25
N SER A 36 -1.67 -0.88 -3.98
CA SER A 36 -2.68 -0.55 -4.99
C SER A 36 -2.97 0.95 -5.08
N TYR A 37 -2.67 1.72 -4.03
CA TYR A 37 -2.86 3.16 -4.01
C TYR A 37 -1.69 3.86 -3.33
N VAL A 38 -1.18 4.94 -3.93
CA VAL A 38 -0.15 5.79 -3.33
C VAL A 38 -0.56 7.26 -3.45
N PRO A 39 -0.66 8.00 -2.32
CA PRO A 39 -0.98 9.43 -2.34
C PRO A 39 -0.04 10.25 -3.21
N GLY A 40 -0.60 11.05 -4.10
CA GLY A 40 0.16 11.88 -5.05
C GLY A 40 0.76 11.13 -6.25
N VAL A 41 0.55 9.81 -6.38
CA VAL A 41 0.89 9.01 -7.57
C VAL A 41 -0.38 8.46 -8.23
N SER A 42 -1.29 7.92 -7.42
CA SER A 42 -2.61 7.46 -7.87
C SER A 42 -3.57 8.64 -8.05
N GLN A 43 -4.65 8.45 -8.82
CA GLN A 43 -5.74 9.43 -8.91
C GLN A 43 -6.31 9.69 -7.50
N LEU A 44 -6.55 10.96 -7.16
CA LEU A 44 -7.02 11.37 -5.85
C LEU A 44 -8.27 10.57 -5.43
N ASN A 45 -8.19 9.94 -4.26
CA ASN A 45 -9.31 9.26 -3.63
C ASN A 45 -9.59 9.91 -2.26
N ALA A 46 -10.78 10.50 -2.11
CA ALA A 46 -11.17 11.23 -0.90
C ALA A 46 -11.23 10.37 0.37
N GLU A 47 -11.41 9.05 0.23
CA GLU A 47 -11.37 8.11 1.36
C GLU A 47 -9.93 7.81 1.80
N MET A 48 -8.97 8.01 0.90
CA MET A 48 -7.54 7.74 1.11
C MET A 48 -6.72 9.00 1.38
N GLU A 49 -7.32 10.18 1.25
CA GLU A 49 -6.71 11.48 1.52
C GLU A 49 -7.77 12.41 2.13
N PHE A 50 -7.74 12.58 3.46
CA PHE A 50 -8.73 13.37 4.19
C PHE A 50 -8.09 14.13 5.35
N ALA A 51 -8.45 15.41 5.52
CA ALA A 51 -8.00 16.27 6.62
C ALA A 51 -6.47 16.30 6.84
N GLY A 52 -5.69 16.29 5.74
CA GLY A 52 -4.22 16.28 5.80
C GLY A 52 -3.60 14.92 6.15
N LEU A 53 -4.43 13.90 6.37
CA LEU A 53 -4.00 12.51 6.50
C LEU A 53 -4.08 11.82 5.14
N ALA A 54 -3.16 10.89 4.92
CA ALA A 54 -3.08 10.13 3.68
C ALA A 54 -2.77 8.66 3.98
N TRP A 55 -3.31 7.75 3.18
CA TRP A 55 -3.12 6.32 3.32
C TRP A 55 -2.53 5.72 2.06
N VAL A 56 -1.65 4.74 2.22
CA VAL A 56 -1.26 3.82 1.14
C VAL A 56 -2.24 2.65 1.15
N GLY A 57 -2.81 2.35 -0.01
CA GLY A 57 -3.72 1.22 -0.19
C GLY A 57 -2.95 -0.06 -0.44
N ILE A 58 -3.35 -1.13 0.26
CA ILE A 58 -2.78 -2.46 0.12
C ILE A 58 -3.89 -3.42 -0.29
N ALA A 59 -3.72 -4.06 -1.44
CA ALA A 59 -4.50 -5.22 -1.85
C ALA A 59 -3.87 -6.48 -1.23
N SER A 60 -4.61 -7.12 -0.32
CA SER A 60 -4.20 -8.36 0.33
C SER A 60 -4.63 -9.56 -0.51
N MET A 61 -3.92 -10.69 -0.38
CA MET A 61 -4.23 -11.93 -1.11
C MET A 61 -5.59 -12.54 -0.71
N ASP A 62 -6.14 -12.14 0.44
CA ASP A 62 -7.48 -12.50 0.91
C ASP A 62 -8.60 -11.65 0.27
N GLY A 63 -8.29 -10.89 -0.79
CA GLY A 63 -9.21 -9.98 -1.49
C GLY A 63 -9.57 -8.71 -0.72
N LYS A 64 -9.03 -8.53 0.50
CA LYS A 64 -9.33 -7.37 1.35
C LYS A 64 -8.43 -6.19 1.00
N PHE A 65 -9.02 -5.01 0.98
CA PHE A 65 -8.29 -3.75 0.92
C PHE A 65 -7.91 -3.29 2.33
N ARG A 66 -6.69 -2.77 2.50
CA ARG A 66 -6.20 -2.23 3.76
C ARG A 66 -5.50 -0.90 3.53
N GLY A 67 -5.96 0.15 4.21
CA GLY A 67 -5.27 1.43 4.25
C GLY A 67 -4.18 1.45 5.32
N VAL A 68 -2.97 1.88 4.95
CA VAL A 68 -1.89 2.13 5.90
C VAL A 68 -1.61 3.62 5.95
N LEU A 69 -1.77 4.19 7.14
CA LEU A 69 -1.54 5.61 7.38
C LEU A 69 -0.08 5.98 7.07
N VAL A 70 0.09 7.03 6.28
CA VAL A 70 1.36 7.72 6.06
C VAL A 70 1.58 8.70 7.20
N ASP A 71 2.75 8.65 7.83
CA ASP A 71 3.14 9.66 8.82
C ASP A 71 3.18 11.04 8.13
N PRO A 72 2.36 12.01 8.56
CA PRO A 72 2.28 13.32 7.91
C PRO A 72 3.56 14.15 8.06
N ALA A 73 4.34 13.93 9.13
CA ALA A 73 5.57 14.67 9.39
C ALA A 73 6.76 14.11 8.59
N THR A 74 6.87 12.79 8.51
CA THR A 74 8.03 12.13 7.89
C THR A 74 7.76 11.60 6.48
N ARG A 75 6.48 11.53 6.07
CA ARG A 75 6.01 10.89 4.82
C ARG A 75 6.43 9.43 4.69
N ARG A 76 6.60 8.73 5.81
CA ARG A 76 7.04 7.34 5.88
C ARG A 76 5.91 6.40 6.30
N LEU A 77 6.00 5.16 5.83
CA LEU A 77 5.21 4.05 6.34
C LEU A 77 5.82 3.49 7.64
N LYS A 78 4.97 2.87 8.46
CA LYS A 78 5.41 2.18 9.69
C LYS A 78 6.28 0.97 9.35
N LYS A 79 7.22 0.63 10.25
CA LYS A 79 8.07 -0.58 10.19
C LYS A 79 7.31 -1.90 10.09
N SER A 80 6.02 -1.89 10.42
CA SER A 80 5.12 -3.03 10.26
C SER A 80 4.84 -3.34 8.79
N VAL A 81 5.11 -2.43 7.86
CA VAL A 81 5.06 -2.64 6.41
C VAL A 81 6.48 -2.67 5.86
N ARG A 82 6.83 -3.73 5.13
CA ARG A 82 8.15 -3.95 4.55
C ARG A 82 8.03 -4.14 3.05
N PHE A 83 8.88 -3.41 2.33
CA PHE A 83 9.14 -3.69 0.94
C PHE A 83 9.77 -5.08 0.81
N VAL A 84 9.29 -5.86 -0.17
CA VAL A 84 9.83 -7.17 -0.51
C VAL A 84 10.46 -7.12 -1.89
N ALA A 85 9.69 -6.71 -2.88
CA ALA A 85 10.14 -6.67 -4.27
C ALA A 85 9.33 -5.67 -5.09
N ARG A 86 9.95 -5.23 -6.18
CA ARG A 86 9.31 -4.50 -7.27
C ARG A 86 9.59 -5.30 -8.54
N THR A 87 8.54 -5.73 -9.22
CA THR A 87 8.68 -6.37 -10.53
C THR A 87 8.58 -5.29 -11.59
N ASP A 88 9.56 -5.25 -12.49
CA ASP A 88 9.53 -4.37 -13.66
C ASP A 88 8.46 -4.88 -14.66
N GLY A 89 7.22 -4.46 -14.43
CA GLY A 89 6.27 -4.11 -15.49
C GLY A 89 5.65 -5.19 -16.38
N THR A 90 5.74 -6.49 -16.10
CA THR A 90 5.22 -7.53 -17.05
C THR A 90 4.09 -8.43 -16.53
N ASN A 91 3.60 -8.22 -15.31
CA ASN A 91 2.38 -8.89 -14.84
C ASN A 91 1.64 -8.00 -13.83
N TYR A 92 1.13 -6.89 -14.34
CA TYR A 92 0.05 -6.19 -13.67
C TYR A 92 -1.19 -7.06 -13.83
N GLY A 93 -1.46 -7.90 -12.83
CA GLY A 93 -2.83 -8.34 -12.63
C GLY A 93 -3.63 -7.06 -12.40
N GLN A 94 -4.39 -6.64 -13.40
CA GLN A 94 -5.29 -5.50 -13.27
C GLN A 94 -6.25 -5.84 -12.12
N PRO A 95 -6.79 -4.83 -11.40
CA PRO A 95 -7.96 -5.04 -10.55
C PRO A 95 -9.11 -5.78 -11.28
N ASP A 96 -9.11 -5.72 -12.62
CA ASP A 96 -10.04 -6.41 -13.53
C ASP A 96 -9.82 -7.94 -13.64
N ASP A 97 -8.73 -8.49 -13.10
CA ASP A 97 -8.51 -9.95 -12.98
C ASP A 97 -9.14 -10.54 -11.70
N MET A 98 -9.72 -9.70 -10.84
CA MET A 98 -10.67 -10.20 -9.86
C MET A 98 -12.00 -10.43 -10.59
N PRO A 99 -12.63 -11.62 -10.51
CA PRO A 99 -13.99 -11.76 -11.01
C PRO A 99 -14.82 -10.68 -10.33
N THR A 100 -15.39 -9.78 -11.15
CA THR A 100 -16.39 -8.79 -10.73
C THR A 100 -17.55 -9.54 -10.11
N THR A 101 -17.41 -9.92 -8.85
CA THR A 101 -18.51 -10.40 -8.04
C THR A 101 -19.19 -9.15 -7.56
N GLN A 102 -20.34 -8.94 -8.21
CA GLN A 102 -21.39 -7.96 -7.98
C GLN A 102 -21.44 -7.48 -6.52
N TRP A 103 -21.53 -6.16 -6.38
CA TRP A 103 -22.06 -5.49 -5.19
C TRP A 103 -23.51 -5.92 -4.94
#